data_AF-A0A1Q6LB95-F1
#
_entry.id   AF-A0A1Q6LB95-F1
#
_cell.length_a   1.000
_cell.length_b   1.000
_cell.length_c   1.000
_cell.angle_alpha   90.00
_cell.angle_beta   90.00
_cell.angle_gamma   90.00
#
_symmetry.space_group_name_H-M   'P 1'
#
loop_
_entity.id
_entity.type
_entity.pdbx_description
1 polymer ?
#
loop_
_entity_poly.entity_id
_entity_poly.type
_entity_poly.pdbx_seq_one_letter_code
_entity_poly.pdbx_strand_id
1 'polypeptide(L)'
;MEQENFKYIILPEYITKDKNLTDKERNIYSMILTLSKKQECIMSNAYISSMLNISKVHSSRLISSLRDKGYLDVKIVYKENSKEILKRIITPISKCVNTYKQIRTRPINTDVKGTINNNINYNEYQRDYSDFDFTKLYANNF
;
A
#
# COMPACT_ATOMS: atom_id res chain seq x y z
N MET A 1 20.81 13.68 5.68
CA MET A 1 19.73 12.70 5.92
C MET A 1 19.84 11.65 4.84
N GLU A 2 20.31 10.46 5.21
CA GLU A 2 20.22 9.30 4.32
C GLU A 2 18.74 9.09 3.99
N GLN A 3 18.39 9.15 2.70
CA GLN A 3 17.12 8.62 2.26
C GLN A 3 17.17 7.13 2.53
N GLU A 4 16.59 6.68 3.64
CA GLU A 4 16.38 5.27 3.89
C GLU A 4 15.61 4.71 2.68
N ASN A 5 16.33 4.01 1.81
CA ASN A 5 15.73 3.32 0.70
C ASN A 5 14.96 2.14 1.28
N PHE A 6 13.63 2.23 1.29
CA PHE A 6 12.79 1.09 1.59
C PHE A 6 12.95 0.05 0.45
N LYS A 7 13.15 -1.22 0.82
CA LYS A 7 13.32 -2.32 -0.14
C LYS A 7 12.01 -2.68 -0.86
N TYR A 8 10.87 -2.37 -0.25
CA TYR A 8 9.54 -2.68 -0.76
C TYR A 8 8.54 -1.56 -0.41
N ILE A 9 7.54 -1.39 -1.28
CA ILE A 9 6.38 -0.52 -1.06
C ILE A 9 5.20 -1.45 -0.74
N ILE A 10 4.54 -1.24 0.40
CA ILE A 10 3.36 -2.04 0.77
C ILE A 10 2.12 -1.35 0.23
N LEU A 11 1.51 -1.88 -0.83
CA LEU A 11 0.22 -1.40 -1.33
C LEU A 11 -0.94 -2.12 -0.62
N PRO A 12 -1.65 -1.47 0.31
CA PRO A 12 -2.78 -2.05 1.01
C PRO A 12 -3.97 -2.22 0.06
N GLU A 13 -4.79 -3.24 0.33
CA GLU A 13 -5.98 -3.57 -0.45
C GLU A 13 -6.94 -2.38 -0.64
N TYR A 14 -7.16 -1.57 0.40
CA TYR A 14 -8.04 -0.41 0.33
C TYR A 14 -7.54 0.66 -0.64
N ILE A 15 -6.22 0.75 -0.89
CA ILE A 15 -5.64 1.65 -1.90
C ILE A 15 -5.77 1.02 -3.28
N THR A 16 -5.49 -0.28 -3.40
CA THR A 16 -5.59 -1.02 -4.66
C THR A 16 -7.00 -0.96 -5.25
N LYS A 17 -8.02 -1.11 -4.41
CA LYS A 17 -9.44 -1.11 -4.82
C LYS A 17 -10.02 0.30 -5.00
N ASP A 18 -9.30 1.34 -4.60
CA ASP A 18 -9.83 2.71 -4.66
C ASP A 18 -9.90 3.21 -6.10
N LYS A 19 -11.11 3.41 -6.61
CA LYS A 19 -11.38 3.89 -7.98
C LYS A 19 -11.10 5.39 -8.13
N ASN A 20 -10.97 6.14 -7.05
CA ASN A 20 -10.66 7.57 -7.11
C ASN A 20 -9.17 7.84 -7.30
N LEU A 21 -8.33 6.82 -7.13
CA LEU A 21 -6.88 6.90 -7.29
C LEU A 21 -6.44 6.29 -8.63
N THR A 22 -5.63 7.03 -9.36
CA THR A 22 -4.87 6.50 -10.50
C THR A 22 -3.72 5.62 -10.02
N ASP A 23 -3.17 4.75 -10.88
CA ASP A 23 -2.07 3.86 -10.49
C ASP A 23 -0.84 4.60 -9.96
N LYS A 24 -0.52 5.77 -10.52
CA LYS A 24 0.59 6.60 -10.03
C LYS A 24 0.28 7.19 -8.65
N GLU A 25 -0.95 7.65 -8.43
CA GLU A 25 -1.39 8.15 -7.12
C GLU A 25 -1.38 7.05 -6.06
N ARG A 26 -1.81 5.82 -6.41
CA ARG A 26 -1.75 4.65 -5.52
C ARG A 26 -0.32 4.37 -5.07
N ASN A 27 0.63 4.38 -6.00
CA ASN A 27 2.06 4.18 -5.70
C ASN A 27 2.60 5.29 -4.79
N ILE A 28 2.36 6.57 -5.12
CA ILE A 28 2.84 7.71 -4.33
C ILE A 28 2.24 7.68 -2.92
N TYR A 29 0.92 7.46 -2.81
CA TYR A 29 0.26 7.42 -1.51
C TYR A 29 0.79 6.28 -0.64
N SER A 30 1.04 5.11 -1.24
CA SER A 30 1.66 3.97 -0.57
C SER A 30 3.10 4.24 -0.09
N MET A 31 3.91 4.92 -0.91
CA MET A 31 5.25 5.38 -0.51
C MET A 31 5.17 6.35 0.68
N ILE A 32 4.26 7.32 0.63
CA ILE A 32 4.03 8.29 1.73
C ILE A 32 3.63 7.55 3.01
N LEU A 33 2.69 6.61 2.93
CA LEU A 33 2.26 5.79 4.07
C LEU A 33 3.42 5.01 4.69
N THR A 34 4.31 4.47 3.87
CA THR A 34 5.47 3.70 4.32
C THR A 34 6.48 4.59 5.02
N LEU A 35 6.81 5.74 4.43
CA LEU A 35 7.76 6.70 4.99
C LEU A 35 7.22 7.36 6.27
N SER A 36 5.92 7.68 6.31
CA SER A 36 5.28 8.37 7.45
C SER A 36 5.19 7.54 8.71
N LYS A 37 5.32 6.19 8.62
CA LYS A 37 5.33 5.31 9.80
C LYS A 37 6.60 5.47 10.65
N LYS A 38 7.72 5.82 10.02
CA LYS A 38 9.02 5.91 10.69
C LYS A 38 9.30 7.33 11.21
N GLN A 39 8.92 8.34 10.42
CA GLN A 39 9.20 9.75 10.70
C GLN A 39 8.28 10.66 9.87
N GLU A 40 8.36 11.97 10.09
CA GLU A 40 7.70 12.96 9.22
C GLU A 40 8.09 12.73 7.75
N CYS A 41 7.10 12.58 6.86
CA CYS A 41 7.37 12.39 5.43
C CYS A 41 7.69 13.73 4.77
N ILE A 42 8.97 13.96 4.49
CA ILE A 42 9.50 15.15 3.78
C ILE A 42 9.88 14.85 2.32
N MET A 43 9.17 13.91 1.69
CA MET A 43 9.49 13.42 0.37
C MET A 43 9.47 14.53 -0.71
N SER A 44 10.59 14.65 -1.42
CA SER A 44 10.80 15.65 -2.46
C SER A 44 10.19 15.23 -3.80
N ASN A 45 9.84 16.21 -4.64
CA ASN A 45 9.38 15.93 -6.00
C ASN A 45 10.49 15.28 -6.86
N ALA A 46 11.77 15.51 -6.53
CA ALA A 46 12.89 14.85 -7.22
C ALA A 46 12.92 13.35 -6.92
N TYR A 47 12.66 12.95 -5.68
CA TYR A 47 12.60 11.54 -5.30
C TYR A 47 11.44 10.80 -5.96
N ILE A 48 10.25 11.41 -6.01
CA ILE A 48 9.09 10.83 -6.71
C ILE A 48 9.38 10.71 -8.21
N SER A 49 9.96 11.76 -8.78
CA SER A 49 10.36 11.83 -10.19
C SER A 49 11.32 10.70 -10.56
N SER A 50 12.34 10.43 -9.75
CA SER A 50 13.26 9.32 -9.99
C SER A 50 12.62 7.95 -9.78
N MET A 51 11.79 7.79 -8.73
CA MET A 51 11.19 6.49 -8.40
C MET A 51 10.18 6.02 -9.46
N LEU A 52 9.40 6.95 -10.03
CA LEU A 52 8.33 6.63 -10.98
C LEU A 52 8.65 7.02 -12.43
N ASN A 53 9.87 7.49 -12.70
CA ASN A 53 10.30 7.98 -14.00
C ASN A 53 9.32 9.01 -14.62
N ILE A 54 8.95 10.01 -13.84
CA ILE A 54 8.07 11.11 -14.26
C ILE A 54 8.74 12.46 -14.05
N SER A 55 8.22 13.53 -14.65
CA SER A 55 8.76 14.87 -14.41
C SER A 55 8.47 15.37 -12.98
N LYS A 56 9.31 16.29 -12.48
CA LYS A 56 9.09 16.96 -11.18
C LYS A 56 7.76 17.72 -11.15
N VAL A 57 7.34 18.29 -12.29
CA VAL A 57 6.04 18.97 -12.45
C VAL A 57 4.89 17.99 -12.29
N HIS A 58 4.98 16.82 -12.95
CA HIS A 58 3.96 15.77 -12.81
C HIS A 58 3.90 15.24 -11.38
N SER A 59 5.05 15.04 -10.73
CA SER A 59 5.12 14.67 -9.30
C SER A 59 4.37 15.68 -8.43
N SER A 60 4.57 16.98 -8.68
CA SER A 60 3.86 18.04 -7.97
C SER A 60 2.34 17.97 -8.17
N ARG A 61 1.89 17.76 -9.41
CA ARG A 61 0.47 17.64 -9.75
C ARG A 61 -0.18 16.44 -9.06
N LEU A 62 0.51 15.30 -8.98
CA LEU A 62 -0.01 14.11 -8.31
C LEU A 62 -0.15 14.31 -6.80
N ILE A 63 0.80 15.00 -6.15
CA ILE A 63 0.68 15.36 -4.73
C ILE A 63 -0.50 16.32 -4.51
N SER A 64 -0.66 17.33 -5.35
CA SER A 64 -1.82 18.25 -5.27
C SER A 64 -3.13 17.49 -5.45
N SER A 65 -3.22 16.62 -6.45
CA SER A 65 -4.41 15.79 -6.70
C SER A 65 -4.76 14.91 -5.49
N LEU A 66 -3.77 14.25 -4.88
CA LEU A 66 -3.97 13.46 -3.67
C LEU A 66 -4.48 14.31 -2.49
N ARG A 67 -3.94 15.52 -2.32
CA ARG A 67 -4.40 16.47 -1.30
C ARG A 67 -5.84 16.91 -1.57
N ASP A 68 -6.14 17.31 -2.79
CA ASP A 68 -7.45 17.85 -3.17
C ASP A 68 -8.54 16.78 -3.07
N LYS A 69 -8.19 15.50 -3.30
CA LYS A 69 -9.05 14.33 -3.05
C LYS A 69 -9.16 13.93 -1.57
N GLY A 70 -8.42 14.58 -0.66
CA GLY A 70 -8.47 14.35 0.77
C GLY A 70 -7.67 13.14 1.29
N TYR A 71 -6.68 12.65 0.53
CA TYR A 71 -5.79 11.56 0.97
C TYR A 71 -4.57 12.06 1.75
N LEU A 72 -4.20 13.33 1.58
CA LEU A 72 -3.00 13.93 2.16
C LEU A 72 -3.31 15.30 2.74
N ASP A 73 -2.65 15.62 3.84
CA ASP A 73 -2.41 17.00 4.26
C ASP A 73 -0.97 17.40 3.93
N VAL A 74 -0.78 18.67 3.57
CA VAL A 74 0.50 19.20 3.10
C VAL A 74 0.79 20.52 3.79
N LYS A 75 1.81 20.52 4.66
CA LYS A 75 2.29 21.71 5.35
C LYS A 75 3.63 22.16 4.78
N ILE A 76 3.72 23.43 4.41
CA ILE A 76 4.97 24.04 3.95
C ILE A 76 5.63 24.77 5.12
N VAL A 77 6.90 24.47 5.36
CA VAL A 77 7.76 25.15 6.33
C VAL A 77 8.72 26.04 5.55
N TYR A 78 8.74 27.32 5.88
CA TYR A 78 9.61 28.34 5.28
C TYR A 78 10.86 28.56 6.14
N LYS A 79 11.93 29.07 5.53
CA LYS A 79 13.11 29.51 6.29
C LYS A 79 12.77 30.78 7.09
N GLU A 80 13.46 30.98 8.20
CA GLU A 80 13.30 32.20 9.01
C GLU A 80 13.59 33.44 8.16
N ASN A 81 12.71 34.44 8.28
CA ASN A 81 12.81 35.73 7.58
C ASN A 81 12.86 35.63 6.04
N SER A 82 12.40 34.54 5.43
CA SER A 82 12.33 34.42 3.98
C SER A 82 11.08 33.69 3.48
N LYS A 83 10.72 33.92 2.22
CA LYS A 83 9.67 33.15 1.52
C LYS A 83 10.21 31.86 0.88
N GLU A 84 11.46 31.53 1.15
CA GLU A 84 12.09 30.31 0.63
C GLU A 84 11.56 29.09 1.38
N ILE A 85 11.19 28.05 0.65
CA ILE A 85 10.67 26.81 1.22
C ILE A 85 11.84 26.03 1.83
N LEU A 86 11.78 25.78 3.14
CA LEU A 86 12.72 24.92 3.85
C LEU A 86 12.39 23.45 3.61
N LYS A 87 11.15 23.05 3.93
CA LYS A 87 10.65 21.68 3.74
C LYS A 87 9.15 21.64 3.55
N ARG A 88 8.67 20.59 2.88
CA ARG A 88 7.25 20.23 2.82
C ARG A 88 7.04 18.98 3.66
N ILE A 89 6.16 19.07 4.65
CA ILE A 89 5.73 17.94 5.47
C ILE A 89 4.43 17.41 4.87
N ILE A 90 4.40 16.11 4.59
CA ILE A 90 3.26 15.42 3.99
C ILE A 90 2.71 14.43 5.02
N THR A 91 1.43 14.56 5.35
CA THR A 91 0.77 13.70 6.33
C THR A 91 -0.34 12.90 5.64
N PRO A 92 -0.29 11.56 5.63
CA PRO A 92 -1.36 10.76 5.05
C PRO A 92 -2.62 10.89 5.91
N ILE A 93 -3.73 11.29 5.29
CA ILE A 93 -5.05 11.26 5.90
C ILE A 93 -5.59 9.86 5.69
N SER A 94 -5.70 9.10 6.76
CA SER A 94 -6.27 7.77 6.70
C SER A 94 -7.79 7.83 6.75
N LYS A 95 -8.46 7.31 5.73
CA LYS A 95 -9.89 6.95 5.89
C LYS A 95 -10.08 5.75 6.84
N CYS A 96 -9.04 4.94 7.08
CA CYS A 96 -9.16 3.62 7.72
C CYS A 96 -8.21 3.35 8.91
N VAL A 97 -7.38 4.29 9.38
CA VAL A 97 -6.48 4.04 10.54
C VAL A 97 -7.25 4.08 11.87
N ASN A 98 -8.50 4.58 11.88
CA ASN A 98 -9.42 4.49 13.01
C ASN A 98 -10.33 3.24 12.95
N THR A 99 -10.09 2.28 12.05
CA THR A 99 -10.70 0.96 12.26
C THR A 99 -9.96 0.32 13.42
N TYR A 100 -10.69 0.00 14.49
CA TYR A 100 -10.16 -0.71 15.65
C TYR A 100 -9.19 -1.80 15.21
N LYS A 101 -7.93 -1.69 15.61
CA LYS A 101 -7.02 -2.84 15.56
C LYS A 101 -7.69 -3.92 16.41
N GLN A 102 -8.00 -5.08 15.85
CA GLN A 102 -8.29 -6.24 16.69
C GLN A 102 -7.05 -6.48 17.54
N ILE A 103 -7.09 -6.04 18.80
CA ILE A 103 -6.15 -6.50 19.82
C ILE A 103 -6.56 -7.95 20.09
N ARG A 104 -6.03 -8.89 19.30
CA ARG A 104 -6.18 -10.30 19.62
C ARG A 104 -5.27 -10.59 20.80
N THR A 105 -5.84 -10.60 22.00
CA THR A 105 -5.17 -11.05 23.23
C THR A 105 -4.99 -12.57 23.27
N ARG A 106 -5.47 -13.32 22.26
CA ARG A 106 -5.41 -14.79 22.22
C ARG A 106 -4.93 -15.30 20.86
N PRO A 107 -4.08 -16.35 20.82
CA PRO A 107 -3.68 -17.01 19.58
C PRO A 107 -4.90 -17.61 18.85
N ILE A 108 -4.78 -17.75 17.53
CA ILE A 108 -5.78 -18.44 16.71
C ILE A 108 -5.73 -19.93 17.09
N ASN A 109 -6.85 -20.46 17.58
CA ASN A 109 -7.12 -21.86 17.97
C ASN A 109 -6.48 -22.39 19.27
N THR A 110 -7.13 -22.17 20.42
CA THR A 110 -6.92 -23.03 21.61
C THR A 110 -8.11 -23.92 21.97
N ASP A 111 -9.24 -23.80 21.27
CA ASP A 111 -10.47 -24.54 21.61
C ASP A 111 -10.89 -25.57 20.54
N VAL A 112 -9.92 -26.26 19.91
CA VAL A 112 -10.23 -27.52 19.21
C VAL A 112 -10.14 -28.66 20.22
N LYS A 113 -11.18 -28.83 21.03
CA LYS A 113 -11.38 -30.03 21.86
C LYS A 113 -12.47 -30.92 21.23
N GLY A 114 -12.03 -32.10 20.76
CA GLY A 114 -12.87 -33.20 20.24
C GLY A 114 -13.12 -33.07 18.73
N THR A 115 -12.74 -33.98 17.84
CA THR A 115 -12.43 -35.41 17.96
C THR A 115 -11.53 -35.75 16.77
N ILE A 116 -10.29 -36.15 16.99
CA ILE A 116 -9.48 -36.76 15.93
C ILE A 116 -9.96 -38.21 15.80
N ASN A 117 -10.96 -38.45 14.94
CA ASN A 117 -11.24 -39.80 14.45
C ASN A 117 -10.18 -40.11 13.37
N ASN A 118 -9.11 -40.79 13.75
CA ASN A 118 -8.05 -41.29 12.85
C ASN A 118 -8.52 -42.49 12.01
N ASN A 119 -9.65 -42.37 11.30
CA ASN A 119 -10.09 -43.38 10.33
C ASN A 119 -10.78 -42.74 9.13
N ILE A 120 -10.18 -41.67 8.58
CA ILE A 120 -10.46 -41.30 7.20
C ILE A 120 -9.45 -42.08 6.36
N ASN A 121 -9.94 -43.16 5.75
CA ASN A 121 -9.23 -43.82 4.67
C ASN A 121 -9.14 -42.78 3.54
N TYR A 122 -7.98 -42.16 3.35
CA TYR A 122 -7.73 -41.34 2.18
C TYR A 122 -7.66 -42.31 1.00
N ASN A 123 -8.82 -42.58 0.40
CA ASN A 123 -8.81 -43.02 -0.98
C ASN A 123 -8.17 -41.86 -1.74
N GLU A 124 -6.93 -42.08 -2.20
CA GLU A 124 -6.23 -41.21 -3.12
C GLU A 124 -6.99 -41.27 -4.44
N TYR A 125 -8.14 -40.58 -4.50
CA TYR A 125 -8.83 -40.31 -5.74
C TYR A 125 -7.91 -39.38 -6.52
N GLN A 126 -7.05 -39.98 -7.35
CA GLN A 126 -6.41 -39.29 -8.45
C GLN A 126 -7.54 -38.66 -9.25
N ARG A 127 -7.74 -37.35 -9.09
CA ARG A 127 -8.75 -36.63 -9.86
C ARG A 127 -8.28 -36.63 -11.30
N ASP A 128 -9.08 -37.24 -12.16
CA ASP A 128 -8.82 -37.27 -13.59
C ASP A 128 -9.04 -35.87 -14.15
N TYR A 129 -7.93 -35.22 -14.53
CA TYR A 129 -7.92 -33.91 -15.17
C TYR A 129 -7.64 -34.04 -16.67
N SER A 130 -7.72 -35.23 -17.26
CA SER A 130 -7.47 -35.45 -18.68
C SER A 130 -8.33 -34.56 -19.58
N ASP A 131 -9.56 -34.27 -19.17
CA ASP A 131 -10.50 -33.39 -19.89
C ASP A 131 -10.49 -31.93 -19.40
N PHE A 132 -9.63 -31.58 -18.44
CA PHE A 132 -9.58 -30.22 -17.92
C PHE A 132 -8.66 -29.35 -18.79
N ASP A 133 -9.27 -28.40 -19.50
CA ASP A 133 -8.54 -27.40 -20.27
C ASP A 133 -7.94 -26.33 -19.36
N PHE A 134 -6.67 -26.54 -18.97
CA PHE A 134 -5.91 -25.61 -18.15
C PHE A 134 -5.67 -24.25 -18.84
N THR A 135 -5.83 -24.14 -20.16
CA THR A 135 -5.64 -22.86 -20.86
C THR A 135 -6.68 -21.82 -20.46
N LYS A 136 -7.88 -22.25 -20.06
CA LYS A 136 -8.95 -21.38 -19.54
C LYS A 136 -8.60 -20.66 -18.23
N LEU A 137 -7.56 -21.09 -17.53
CA LEU A 137 -7.11 -20.47 -16.28
C LEU A 137 -6.15 -19.29 -16.51
N TYR A 138 -5.58 -19.16 -17.70
CA TYR A 138 -4.71 -18.04 -18.02
C TYR A 138 -5.53 -16.85 -18.48
N ALA A 139 -5.30 -15.71 -17.84
CA ALA A 139 -6.00 -14.46 -18.16
C ALA A 139 -5.65 -13.91 -19.56
N ASN A 140 -4.66 -14.47 -20.25
CA ASN A 140 -4.21 -14.04 -21.57
C ASN A 140 -4.12 -15.26 -22.50
N ASN A 141 -5.20 -15.53 -23.24
CA ASN A 141 -5.18 -16.42 -24.39
C ASN A 141 -4.71 -15.58 -25.61
N PHE A 142 -3.57 -15.94 -26.22
CA PHE A 142 -3.11 -15.35 -27.50
C PHE A 142 -3.61 -16.18 -28.68
#